data_AF-A0A921K6Z4-F1
#
_entry.id   AF-A0A921K6Z4-F1
#
_cell.length_a   1.000
_cell.length_b   1.000
_cell.length_c   1.000
_cell.angle_alpha   90.00
_cell.angle_beta   90.00
_cell.angle_gamma   90.00
#
_symmetry.space_group_name_H-M   'P 1'
#
loop_
_entity.id
_entity.type
_entity.pdbx_description
1 polymer ?
#
loop_
_entity_poly.entity_id
_entity_poly.type
_entity_poly.pdbx_seq_one_letter_code
_entity_poly.pdbx_strand_id
1 'polypeptide(L)' 'VTNWATERYTTPPRSVQGGTGMGNRIFSHPTAQRIHWASTETADAFAGHIEGAIRAGLTVAHNITKTNLS' A
#
# COMPACT_ATOMS: atom_id res chain seq x y z
N VAL A 1 21.32 -16.73 -2.07
CA VAL A 1 20.34 -15.88 -2.79
C VAL A 1 18.96 -16.44 -2.54
N THR A 2 17.98 -15.60 -2.20
CA THR A 2 16.59 -16.02 -1.95
C THR A 2 15.73 -15.61 -3.14
N ASN A 3 14.91 -16.53 -3.66
CA ASN A 3 13.98 -16.22 -4.75
C ASN A 3 12.65 -15.68 -4.20
N TRP A 4 12.55 -14.36 -4.09
CA TRP A 4 11.34 -13.68 -3.62
C TRP A 4 10.17 -13.75 -4.59
N ALA A 5 10.44 -13.93 -5.89
CA ALA A 5 9.39 -14.01 -6.92
C ALA A 5 8.54 -15.28 -6.83
N THR A 6 8.97 -16.28 -6.06
CA THR A 6 8.21 -17.51 -5.78
C THR A 6 7.70 -17.58 -4.34
N GLU A 7 7.98 -16.56 -3.53
CA GLU A 7 7.58 -16.53 -2.13
C GLU A 7 6.08 -16.20 -2.05
N ARG A 8 5.35 -17.00 -1.26
CA ARG A 8 3.88 -17.06 -1.23
C ARG A 8 3.23 -15.80 -0.65
N TYR A 9 3.89 -15.13 0.29
CA TYR A 9 3.33 -14.01 1.02
C TYR A 9 3.70 -12.65 0.42
N THR A 10 4.77 -12.57 -0.38
CA THR A 10 5.19 -11.34 -1.06
C THR A 10 4.83 -11.33 -2.55
N THR A 11 4.46 -12.47 -3.14
CA THR A 11 4.07 -12.56 -4.55
C THR A 11 2.60 -12.97 -4.69
N PRO A 12 1.77 -12.17 -5.40
CA PRO A 12 0.38 -12.55 -5.65
C PRO A 12 0.30 -13.80 -6.54
N PRO A 13 -0.62 -14.75 -6.25
CA PRO A 13 -0.80 -15.94 -7.07
C PRO A 13 -1.42 -15.58 -8.43
N ARG A 14 -0.63 -15.73 -9.50
CA ARG A 14 -0.95 -15.44 -10.91
C ARG A 14 -1.28 -13.97 -11.16
N SER A 15 -0.61 -13.36 -12.14
CA SER A 15 -0.77 -11.95 -12.51
C SER A 15 -2.22 -11.64 -12.88
N VAL A 16 -2.99 -11.10 -11.95
CA VAL A 16 -4.21 -10.37 -12.28
C VAL A 16 -3.72 -9.15 -13.03
N GLN A 17 -3.93 -9.11 -14.34
CA GLN A 17 -3.67 -7.93 -15.16
C GLN A 17 -4.64 -6.83 -14.72
N GLY A 18 -4.22 -6.09 -13.71
CA GLY A 18 -4.97 -4.99 -13.10
C GLY A 18 -3.96 -4.05 -12.44
N GLY A 19 -2.95 -3.63 -13.19
CA GLY A 19 -1.88 -2.79 -12.68
C GLY A 19 -2.29 -1.32 -12.68
N THR A 20 -2.98 -0.88 -11.64
CA THR A 20 -2.86 0.52 -11.26
C THR A 20 -1.41 0.74 -10.85
N GLY A 21 -0.67 1.62 -11.54
CA GLY A 21 0.77 1.84 -11.27
C GLY A 21 1.06 2.13 -9.79
N MET A 22 2.34 2.02 -9.40
CA MET A 22 2.75 2.34 -8.02
C MET A 22 2.28 3.75 -7.62
N GLY A 23 1.83 3.90 -6.38
CA GLY A 23 1.31 5.17 -5.86
C GLY A 23 -0.05 5.57 -6.43
N ASN A 24 -0.83 4.63 -6.99
CA ASN A 24 -2.13 4.96 -7.54
C ASN A 24 -3.06 5.54 -6.46
N ARG A 25 -3.72 6.66 -6.79
CA ARG A 25 -4.62 7.39 -5.91
C ARG A 25 -5.80 6.57 -5.39
N ILE A 26 -6.19 5.49 -6.07
CA ILE A 26 -7.23 4.58 -5.59
C ILE A 26 -6.88 4.00 -4.20
N PHE A 27 -5.60 3.77 -3.92
CA PHE A 27 -5.13 3.27 -2.63
C PHE A 27 -5.00 4.38 -1.57
N SER A 28 -5.06 5.65 -1.97
CA SER A 28 -5.06 6.80 -1.04
C SER A 28 -6.40 6.98 -0.33
N HIS A 29 -7.46 6.30 -0.79
CA HIS A 29 -8.79 6.37 -0.22
C HIS A 29 -9.17 5.05 0.46
N PRO A 30 -9.82 5.08 1.65
CA PRO A 30 -10.27 3.86 2.31
C PRO A 30 -11.28 3.11 1.45
N THR A 31 -11.08 1.81 1.25
CA THR A 31 -12.06 0.92 0.64
C THR A 31 -13.14 0.57 1.67
N ALA A 32 -14.41 0.55 1.26
CA ALA A 32 -15.54 0.32 2.17
C ALA A 32 -15.48 1.21 3.44
N GLN A 33 -14.99 2.45 3.29
CA GLN A 33 -14.84 3.49 4.32
C GLN A 33 -13.90 3.19 5.49
N ARG A 34 -13.50 1.93 5.73
CA ARG A 34 -12.73 1.53 6.92
C ARG A 34 -11.49 0.68 6.63
N ILE A 35 -11.32 0.23 5.38
CA ILE A 35 -10.15 -0.56 4.98
C ILE A 35 -9.14 0.39 4.36
N HIS A 36 -7.97 0.50 5.00
CA HIS A 36 -6.88 1.35 4.53
C HIS A 36 -5.76 0.49 3.95
N TRP A 37 -5.10 1.00 2.91
CA TRP A 37 -3.98 0.34 2.25
C TRP A 37 -2.68 1.07 2.54
N ALA A 38 -1.64 0.33 2.96
CA ALA A 38 -0.31 0.86 3.18
C ALA A 38 0.74 -0.19 2.82
N SER A 39 1.51 0.08 1.78
CA SER A 39 2.67 -0.72 1.37
C SER A 39 3.67 0.16 0.61
N THR A 40 4.77 -0.44 0.16
CA THR A 40 5.69 0.20 -0.79
C THR A 40 5.02 0.59 -2.10
N GLU A 41 4.04 -0.17 -2.57
CA GLU A 41 3.34 0.03 -3.84
C GLU A 41 2.23 1.08 -3.75
N THR A 42 1.75 1.41 -2.55
CA THR A 42 0.71 2.44 -2.35
C THR A 42 1.29 3.83 -2.09
N ALA A 43 2.60 3.93 -1.86
CA ALA A 43 3.27 5.20 -1.57
C ALA A 43 3.30 6.11 -2.81
N ASP A 44 2.94 7.38 -2.64
CA ASP A 44 2.98 8.41 -3.69
C ASP A 44 4.42 8.90 -3.99
N ALA A 45 5.37 8.60 -3.10
CA ALA A 45 6.79 8.84 -3.23
C ALA A 45 7.58 7.66 -2.67
N PHE A 46 8.77 7.41 -3.22
CA PHE A 46 9.66 6.31 -2.81
C PHE A 46 9.01 4.92 -2.94
N ALA A 47 8.16 4.73 -3.94
CA ALA A 47 7.55 3.43 -4.18
C ALA A 47 8.62 2.34 -4.43
N GLY A 48 8.37 1.14 -3.92
CA GLY A 48 9.36 0.04 -3.93
C GLY A 48 10.51 0.18 -2.93
N HIS A 49 10.57 1.25 -2.13
CA HIS A 49 11.59 1.46 -1.08
C HIS A 49 10.98 1.38 0.31
N ILE A 50 11.77 0.97 1.31
CA ILE A 50 11.34 0.90 2.72
C ILE A 50 10.76 2.24 3.21
N GLU A 51 11.35 3.36 2.81
CA GLU A 51 10.86 4.70 3.12
C GLU A 51 9.42 4.94 2.64
N GLY A 52 9.07 4.44 1.45
CA GLY A 52 7.71 4.50 0.94
C GLY A 52 6.72 3.76 1.84
N ALA A 53 7.09 2.56 2.32
CA ALA A 53 6.25 1.79 3.24
C ALA A 53 5.99 2.53 4.56
N ILE A 54 7.04 3.11 5.14
CA ILE A 54 6.95 3.87 6.40
C ILE A 54 6.03 5.07 6.23
N ARG A 55 6.23 5.86 5.17
CA ARG A 55 5.43 7.06 4.89
C ARG A 55 3.97 6.73 4.59
N ALA A 56 3.71 5.66 3.83
CA ALA A 56 2.34 5.19 3.58
C ALA A 56 1.64 4.79 4.89
N GLY A 57 2.33 4.04 5.76
CA GLY A 57 1.83 3.65 7.08
C GLY A 57 1.49 4.84 7.97
N LEU A 58 2.41 5.82 8.08
CA LEU A 58 2.20 7.04 8.86
C LEU A 58 1.02 7.87 8.33
N THR A 59 0.89 7.98 7.01
CA THR A 59 -0.22 8.70 6.36
C THR A 59 -1.57 8.08 6.71
N VAL A 60 -1.68 6.75 6.60
CA VAL A 60 -2.90 6.02 6.97
C VAL A 60 -3.20 6.17 8.46
N ALA A 61 -2.20 6.03 9.34
CA ALA A 61 -2.38 6.20 10.77
C ALA A 61 -2.93 7.59 11.11
N HIS A 62 -2.38 8.65 10.52
CA HIS A 62 -2.88 10.01 10.68
C HIS A 62 -4.32 10.18 10.20
N ASN A 63 -4.68 9.57 9.06
CA ASN A 63 -6.05 9.64 8.54
C ASN A 63 -7.04 8.96 9.49
N ILE A 64 -6.70 7.79 10.04
CA ILE A 64 -7.54 7.08 11.01
C ILE A 64 -7.76 7.94 12.26
N THR A 65 -6.71 8.54 12.81
CA THR A 65 -6.83 9.38 14.01
C THR A 65 -7.68 10.63 13.76
N LYS A 66 -7.57 11.26 12.58
CA LYS A 66 -8.40 12.43 12.23
C LYS A 66 -9.88 12.08 12.09
N THR A 67 -10.20 10.97 11.43
CA THR A 67 -11.59 10.52 11.26
C THR A 67 -12.27 10.21 12.61
N ASN A 68 -11.52 9.76 13.62
CA ASN A 68 -12.08 9.49 14.95
C ASN A 68 -12.35 10.74 15.79
N LEU A 69 -11.93 11.93 15.33
CA LEU A 69 -12.10 13.21 16.04
C LEU A 69 -13.19 14.11 15.42
N SER A 70 -13.81 13.70 14.30
CA SER A 70 -14.88 14.42 13.60
C SER A 70 -16.23 13.73 13.75
#